data_AF-A0A3D2YVA0-F1
#
_entry.id   AF-A0A3D2YVA0-F1
#
_cell.length_a   1.000
_cell.length_b   1.000
_cell.length_c   1.000
_cell.angle_alpha   90.00
_cell.angle_beta   90.00
_cell.angle_gamma   90.00
#
_symmetry.space_group_name_H-M   'P 1'
#
loop_
_entity.id
_entity.type
_entity.pdbx_description
1 polymer ?
#
loop_
_entity_poly.entity_id
_entity_poly.type
_entity_poly.pdbx_seq_one_letter_code
_entity_poly.pdbx_strand_id
1 'polypeptide(L)'
;MALVDQASGPALIDYNGEEGDDSVEDEAWSCPVTFPAPAPESEADALTAQLQQEAQLLRPWFDEGLRTRGRTSVGTSGKGADSVDEMLRVLARFAVDGELAVPDGFSHPMPQLLRFITDDVRDFYNEAAISKPGSKFPTPQELLDWFFLETVAGEVFYQVREKLLAADMLVLTAKGLEDDEIDVRLSLAKGTTAAKSVGLLKSPGVKRELLQKSAEVFQANQPNRLSWTIVPIAMRDCRDERVAARAEAGKG
;
A
#
# COMPACT_ATOMS: atom_id res chain seq x y z
N MET A 1 -8.90 -58.99 -18.16
CA MET A 1 -10.13 -58.18 -18.25
C MET A 1 -11.16 -58.81 -17.31
N ALA A 2 -11.23 -58.37 -16.06
CA ALA A 2 -12.27 -58.77 -15.11
C ALA A 2 -12.25 -57.79 -13.94
N LEU A 3 -12.87 -56.62 -14.11
CA LEU A 3 -13.08 -55.65 -13.01
C LEU A 3 -14.44 -54.94 -13.14
N VAL A 4 -15.42 -55.54 -13.83
CA VAL A 4 -16.74 -54.92 -14.00
C VAL A 4 -17.80 -56.00 -13.95
N ASP A 5 -18.08 -56.51 -12.75
CA ASP A 5 -19.33 -57.22 -12.49
C ASP A 5 -19.68 -57.18 -10.99
N GLN A 6 -19.84 -55.96 -10.46
CA GLN A 6 -20.49 -55.74 -9.17
C GLN A 6 -21.77 -54.93 -9.39
N ALA A 7 -22.91 -55.53 -9.01
CA ALA A 7 -24.24 -54.97 -9.20
C ALA A 7 -24.64 -53.92 -8.14
N SER A 8 -23.70 -53.47 -7.30
CA SER A 8 -23.93 -52.47 -6.26
C SER A 8 -22.78 -51.46 -6.27
N GLY A 9 -23.11 -50.16 -6.14
CA GLY A 9 -22.12 -49.08 -6.13
C GLY A 9 -21.05 -49.27 -5.05
N PRO A 10 -19.88 -48.61 -5.17
CA PRO A 10 -18.77 -48.83 -4.27
C PRO A 10 -19.19 -48.52 -2.83
N ALA A 11 -19.33 -49.57 -2.03
CA ALA A 11 -19.52 -49.44 -0.60
C ALA A 11 -18.14 -49.26 0.06
N LEU A 12 -18.04 -48.37 1.04
CA LEU A 12 -16.88 -48.31 1.91
C LEU A 12 -16.85 -49.61 2.71
N ILE A 13 -15.92 -50.49 2.38
CA ILE A 13 -15.71 -51.76 3.08
C ILE A 13 -14.68 -51.46 4.16
N ASP A 14 -14.99 -51.77 5.42
CA ASP A 14 -14.01 -51.67 6.50
C ASP A 14 -12.82 -52.58 6.16
N TYR A 15 -11.64 -51.96 6.09
CA TYR A 15 -10.41 -52.63 5.73
C TYR A 15 -9.89 -53.42 6.94
N ASN A 16 -9.99 -54.75 6.89
CA ASN A 16 -9.51 -55.66 7.94
C ASN A 16 -8.03 -56.09 7.73
N GLY A 17 -7.21 -55.28 7.05
CA GLY A 17 -5.77 -55.57 6.94
C GLY A 17 -5.06 -55.34 8.27
N GLU A 18 -3.89 -55.98 8.45
CA GLU A 18 -3.03 -55.74 9.61
C GLU A 18 -2.75 -54.24 9.74
N GLU A 19 -2.97 -53.69 10.93
CA GLU A 19 -2.63 -52.31 11.27
C GLU A 19 -1.15 -52.10 10.93
N GLY A 20 -0.88 -51.23 9.95
CA GLY A 20 0.48 -50.89 9.59
C GLY A 20 1.19 -50.28 10.80
N ASP A 21 2.48 -50.59 10.95
CA ASP A 21 3.35 -50.03 11.99
C ASP A 21 3.13 -48.51 12.13
N ASP A 22 2.61 -48.08 13.30
CA ASP A 22 2.31 -46.67 13.65
C ASP A 22 3.60 -45.80 13.82
N SER A 23 4.68 -46.15 13.12
CA SER A 23 5.94 -45.41 13.11
C SER A 23 6.12 -44.57 11.84
N VAL A 24 5.02 -44.16 11.21
CA VAL A 24 5.06 -43.06 10.26
C VAL A 24 5.11 -41.77 11.08
N GLU A 25 6.29 -41.18 11.19
CA GLU A 25 6.41 -39.76 11.52
C GLU A 25 5.44 -39.02 10.58
N ASP A 26 4.43 -38.34 11.15
CA ASP A 26 3.49 -37.49 10.42
C ASP A 26 4.24 -36.26 9.87
N GLU A 27 5.17 -36.50 8.95
CA GLU A 27 5.74 -35.48 8.08
C GLU A 27 4.59 -35.10 7.14
N ALA A 28 3.76 -34.15 7.60
CA ALA A 28 2.70 -33.54 6.82
C ALA A 28 3.30 -32.93 5.55
N TRP A 29 3.38 -33.75 4.51
CA TRP A 29 3.95 -33.41 3.21
C TRP A 29 2.98 -32.49 2.48
N SER A 30 2.97 -31.21 2.87
CA SER A 30 2.27 -30.16 2.14
C SER A 30 3.24 -29.55 1.16
N CYS A 31 3.16 -29.95 -0.11
CA CYS A 31 3.79 -29.17 -1.18
C CYS A 31 2.96 -27.90 -1.37
N PRO A 32 3.52 -26.70 -1.18
CA PRO A 32 2.82 -25.48 -1.55
C PRO A 32 2.60 -25.51 -3.06
N VAL A 33 1.34 -25.69 -3.48
CA VAL A 33 0.95 -25.60 -4.89
C VAL A 33 0.62 -24.14 -5.16
N THR A 34 1.49 -23.47 -5.91
CA THR A 34 1.23 -22.14 -6.42
C THR A 34 0.37 -22.25 -7.67
N PHE A 35 -0.86 -21.77 -7.61
CA PHE A 35 -1.69 -21.60 -8.81
C PHE A 35 -1.25 -20.33 -9.56
N PRO A 36 -1.17 -20.37 -10.90
CA PRO A 36 -0.88 -19.16 -11.67
C PRO A 36 -2.00 -18.15 -11.46
N ALA A 37 -1.64 -16.96 -11.00
CA ALA A 37 -2.57 -15.84 -10.97
C ALA A 37 -2.91 -15.41 -12.41
N PRO A 38 -4.15 -14.97 -12.68
CA PRO A 38 -4.50 -14.40 -13.98
C PRO A 38 -3.57 -13.21 -14.29
N ALA A 39 -3.18 -13.08 -15.56
CA ALA A 39 -2.32 -11.98 -16.00
C ALA A 39 -3.03 -10.64 -15.76
N PRO A 40 -2.32 -9.61 -15.23
CA PRO A 40 -2.92 -8.30 -15.00
C PRO A 40 -3.34 -7.66 -16.33
N GLU A 41 -4.53 -7.06 -16.36
CA GLU A 41 -5.10 -6.44 -17.56
C GLU A 41 -4.58 -5.00 -17.77
N SER A 42 -4.06 -4.38 -16.72
CA SER A 42 -3.51 -3.02 -16.73
C SER A 42 -2.30 -2.87 -15.80
N GLU A 43 -1.57 -1.75 -15.94
CA GLU A 43 -0.48 -1.39 -15.01
C GLU A 43 -0.99 -1.22 -13.57
N ALA A 44 -2.17 -0.64 -13.39
CA ALA A 44 -2.82 -0.50 -12.09
C ALA A 44 -3.17 -1.86 -11.47
N ASP A 45 -3.61 -2.83 -12.28
CA ASP A 45 -3.89 -4.19 -11.80
C ASP A 45 -2.60 -4.94 -11.44
N ALA A 46 -1.53 -4.76 -12.23
CA ALA A 46 -0.22 -5.33 -11.94
C ALA A 46 0.36 -4.77 -10.63
N LEU A 47 0.23 -3.47 -10.40
CA LEU A 47 0.65 -2.82 -9.15
C LEU A 47 -0.22 -3.27 -7.97
N THR A 48 -1.54 -3.38 -8.18
CA THR A 48 -2.46 -3.90 -7.16
C THR A 48 -2.07 -5.31 -6.72
N ALA A 49 -1.78 -6.21 -7.67
CA ALA A 49 -1.38 -7.58 -7.35
C ALA A 49 -0.08 -7.63 -6.54
N GLN A 50 0.92 -6.80 -6.88
CA GLN A 50 2.18 -6.71 -6.13
C GLN A 50 1.96 -6.23 -4.69
N LEU A 51 1.15 -5.18 -4.49
CA LEU A 51 0.82 -4.66 -3.16
C LEU A 51 0.06 -5.69 -2.32
N GLN A 52 -0.90 -6.39 -2.91
CA GLN A 52 -1.68 -7.41 -2.21
C GLN A 52 -0.81 -8.61 -1.82
N GLN A 53 0.12 -9.02 -2.68
CA GLN A 53 1.10 -10.05 -2.33
C GLN A 53 1.99 -9.61 -1.16
N GLU A 54 2.47 -8.36 -1.16
CA GLU A 54 3.26 -7.80 -0.07
C GLU A 54 2.46 -7.80 1.26
N ALA A 55 1.21 -7.34 1.24
CA ALA A 55 0.33 -7.35 2.41
C ALA A 55 0.00 -8.77 2.90
N GLN A 56 -0.15 -9.73 1.98
CA GLN A 56 -0.40 -11.13 2.31
C GLN A 56 0.76 -11.74 3.11
N LEU A 57 2.01 -11.38 2.80
CA LEU A 57 3.19 -11.84 3.57
C LEU A 57 3.24 -11.27 4.99
N LEU A 58 2.64 -10.10 5.20
CA LEU A 58 2.56 -9.42 6.49
C LEU A 58 1.35 -9.87 7.33
N ARG A 59 0.30 -10.39 6.68
CA ARG A 59 -0.98 -10.74 7.29
C ARG A 59 -0.87 -11.65 8.53
N PRO A 60 -0.08 -12.74 8.54
CA PRO A 60 0.01 -13.60 9.72
C PRO A 60 0.52 -12.85 10.96
N TRP A 61 1.47 -11.94 10.77
CA TRP A 61 2.02 -11.14 11.88
C TRP A 61 1.06 -10.07 12.34
N PHE A 62 0.33 -9.45 11.40
CA PHE A 62 -0.75 -8.55 11.75
C PHE A 62 -1.80 -9.25 12.62
N ASP A 63 -2.31 -10.41 12.18
CA ASP A 63 -3.36 -11.15 12.89
C ASP A 63 -2.90 -11.64 14.27
N GLU A 64 -1.69 -12.18 14.36
CA GLU A 64 -1.07 -12.58 15.63
C GLU A 64 -0.94 -11.38 16.59
N GLY A 65 -0.46 -10.26 16.06
CA GLY A 65 -0.35 -9.00 16.78
C GLY A 65 -1.70 -8.47 17.26
N LEU A 66 -2.72 -8.51 16.40
CA LEU A 66 -4.07 -8.07 16.71
C LEU A 66 -4.69 -8.92 17.81
N ARG A 67 -4.57 -10.25 17.73
CA ARG A 67 -5.06 -11.16 18.76
C ARG A 67 -4.35 -10.96 20.10
N THR A 68 -3.07 -10.61 20.10
CA THR A 68 -2.30 -10.31 21.32
C THR A 68 -2.64 -8.93 21.91
N ARG A 69 -2.74 -7.90 21.06
CA ARG A 69 -3.02 -6.51 21.48
C ARG A 69 -4.50 -6.25 21.79
N GLY A 70 -5.41 -7.02 21.20
CA GLY A 70 -6.87 -6.85 21.29
C GLY A 70 -7.42 -5.61 20.58
N ARG A 71 -6.59 -4.84 19.86
CA ARG A 71 -6.98 -3.62 19.14
C ARG A 71 -6.04 -3.34 17.97
N THR A 72 -6.51 -2.54 17.02
CA THR A 72 -5.76 -2.00 15.88
C THR A 72 -6.04 -0.51 15.72
N SER A 73 -5.10 0.23 15.13
CA SER A 73 -5.25 1.63 14.73
C SER A 73 -5.91 1.77 13.35
N VAL A 74 -5.97 0.68 12.56
CA VAL A 74 -6.66 0.66 11.26
C VAL A 74 -8.15 0.94 11.42
N GLY A 75 -8.68 1.90 10.67
CA GLY A 75 -10.11 2.24 10.68
C GLY A 75 -10.43 3.68 10.28
N THR A 76 -9.44 4.53 10.11
CA THR A 76 -9.61 5.97 9.85
C THR A 76 -10.28 6.26 8.51
N SER A 77 -10.12 5.36 7.52
CA SER A 77 -10.79 5.41 6.22
C SER A 77 -12.27 5.03 6.27
N GLY A 78 -12.73 4.45 7.38
CA GLY A 78 -14.06 3.84 7.52
C GLY A 78 -14.09 2.33 7.28
N LYS A 79 -12.98 1.73 6.84
CA LYS A 79 -12.82 0.30 6.59
C LYS A 79 -11.90 -0.33 7.63
N GLY A 80 -12.16 -1.59 7.98
CA GLY A 80 -11.29 -2.36 8.88
C GLY A 80 -10.08 -2.97 8.18
N ALA A 81 -9.17 -3.57 8.95
CA ALA A 81 -7.96 -4.23 8.44
C ALA A 81 -8.23 -5.37 7.44
N ASP A 82 -9.40 -6.01 7.52
CA ASP A 82 -9.82 -7.02 6.53
C ASP A 82 -9.99 -6.45 5.12
N SER A 83 -10.07 -5.13 4.96
CA SER A 83 -10.18 -4.44 3.68
C SER A 83 -8.85 -3.85 3.20
N VAL A 84 -7.70 -4.26 3.76
CA VAL A 84 -6.38 -3.74 3.34
C VAL A 84 -6.12 -3.92 1.85
N ASP A 85 -6.58 -5.03 1.26
CA ASP A 85 -6.43 -5.30 -0.17
C ASP A 85 -7.24 -4.33 -1.05
N GLU A 86 -8.41 -3.91 -0.57
CA GLU A 86 -9.25 -2.90 -1.23
C GLU A 86 -8.61 -1.52 -1.13
N MET A 87 -8.08 -1.18 0.05
CA MET A 87 -7.33 0.05 0.30
C MET A 87 -6.11 0.17 -0.62
N LEU A 88 -5.30 -0.88 -0.75
CA LEU A 88 -4.13 -0.92 -1.61
C LEU A 88 -4.49 -0.77 -3.10
N ARG A 89 -5.60 -1.39 -3.53
CA ARG A 89 -6.12 -1.22 -4.90
C ARG A 89 -6.50 0.23 -5.19
N VAL A 90 -7.14 0.92 -4.25
CA VAL A 90 -7.48 2.35 -4.40
C VAL A 90 -6.21 3.20 -4.56
N LEU A 91 -5.19 2.94 -3.75
CA LEU A 91 -3.90 3.64 -3.86
C LEU A 91 -3.22 3.37 -5.21
N ALA A 92 -3.20 2.12 -5.67
CA ALA A 92 -2.60 1.75 -6.95
C ALA A 92 -3.29 2.44 -8.14
N ARG A 93 -4.63 2.42 -8.18
CA ARG A 93 -5.42 3.08 -9.24
C ARG A 93 -5.24 4.59 -9.23
N PHE A 94 -5.13 5.21 -8.06
CA PHE A 94 -4.79 6.63 -8.00
C PHE A 94 -3.35 6.89 -8.45
N ALA A 95 -2.39 6.08 -8.01
CA ALA A 95 -0.96 6.23 -8.31
C ALA A 95 -0.63 6.03 -9.80
N VAL A 96 -1.34 5.13 -10.49
CA VAL A 96 -1.17 4.93 -11.93
C VAL A 96 -2.07 5.89 -12.70
N ASP A 97 -3.38 5.75 -12.54
CA ASP A 97 -4.37 6.40 -13.40
C ASP A 97 -4.87 7.74 -12.85
N GLY A 98 -4.62 8.09 -11.59
CA GLY A 98 -5.25 9.26 -10.95
C GLY A 98 -6.77 9.11 -10.80
N GLU A 99 -7.27 7.87 -10.64
CA GLU A 99 -8.69 7.58 -10.46
C GLU A 99 -9.22 8.15 -9.13
N LEU A 100 -10.37 8.83 -9.19
CA LEU A 100 -11.03 9.48 -8.04
C LEU A 100 -12.35 8.82 -7.65
N ALA A 101 -12.66 7.65 -8.21
CA ALA A 101 -13.81 6.88 -7.78
C ALA A 101 -13.64 6.45 -6.32
N VAL A 102 -14.69 6.63 -5.52
CA VAL A 102 -14.76 6.16 -4.14
C VAL A 102 -15.51 4.83 -4.14
N PRO A 103 -14.88 3.70 -3.77
CA PRO A 103 -15.60 2.45 -3.59
C PRO A 103 -16.61 2.53 -2.44
N ASP A 104 -17.58 1.62 -2.43
CA ASP A 104 -18.62 1.59 -1.39
C ASP A 104 -18.04 1.31 0.00
N GLY A 105 -18.57 2.00 1.01
CA GLY A 105 -18.26 1.77 2.42
C GLY A 105 -17.03 2.52 2.96
N PHE A 106 -16.42 3.42 2.18
CA PHE A 106 -15.46 4.39 2.70
C PHE A 106 -16.16 5.63 3.26
N SER A 107 -15.58 6.24 4.30
CA SER A 107 -16.20 7.34 5.06
C SER A 107 -15.90 8.74 4.54
N HIS A 108 -15.04 8.88 3.53
CA HIS A 108 -14.52 10.18 3.07
C HIS A 108 -14.55 10.31 1.54
N PRO A 109 -14.74 11.52 1.00
CA PRO A 109 -14.68 11.75 -0.44
C PRO A 109 -13.23 11.79 -0.96
N MET A 110 -13.04 11.52 -2.25
CA MET A 110 -11.77 11.81 -2.92
C MET A 110 -11.55 13.32 -3.11
N PRO A 111 -10.30 13.82 -3.06
CA PRO A 111 -9.06 13.09 -2.78
C PRO A 111 -8.73 12.93 -1.27
N GLN A 112 -9.57 13.44 -0.36
CA GLN A 112 -9.34 13.36 1.09
C GLN A 112 -9.20 11.92 1.59
N LEU A 113 -9.96 11.00 1.00
CA LEU A 113 -9.91 9.58 1.29
C LEU A 113 -8.50 8.99 1.21
N LEU A 114 -7.66 9.42 0.26
CA LEU A 114 -6.30 8.89 0.08
C LEU A 114 -5.48 9.02 1.34
N ARG A 115 -5.60 10.14 2.06
CA ARG A 115 -4.91 10.33 3.35
C ARG A 115 -5.27 9.24 4.35
N PHE A 116 -6.56 9.02 4.56
CA PHE A 116 -7.03 8.06 5.57
C PHE A 116 -6.70 6.62 5.17
N ILE A 117 -6.77 6.31 3.88
CA ILE A 117 -6.29 5.02 3.36
C ILE A 117 -4.79 4.86 3.63
N THR A 118 -3.98 5.91 3.41
CA THR A 118 -2.53 5.81 3.70
C THR A 118 -2.20 5.71 5.18
N ASP A 119 -3.00 6.32 6.06
CA ASP A 119 -2.86 6.16 7.51
C ASP A 119 -3.16 4.69 7.89
N ASP A 120 -4.30 4.15 7.43
CA ASP A 120 -4.71 2.76 7.68
C ASP A 120 -3.73 1.72 7.12
N VAL A 121 -3.25 1.90 5.88
CA VAL A 121 -2.26 0.99 5.28
C VAL A 121 -0.94 1.05 6.04
N ARG A 122 -0.47 2.23 6.44
CA ARG A 122 0.77 2.35 7.21
C ARG A 122 0.62 1.70 8.59
N ASP A 123 -0.53 1.87 9.24
CA ASP A 123 -0.83 1.22 10.51
C ASP A 123 -0.83 -0.30 10.37
N PHE A 124 -1.45 -0.86 9.33
CA PHE A 124 -1.38 -2.30 9.04
C PHE A 124 0.06 -2.81 8.92
N TYR A 125 0.89 -2.13 8.12
CA TYR A 125 2.29 -2.53 7.89
C TYR A 125 3.12 -2.44 9.16
N ASN A 126 3.01 -1.33 9.90
CA ASN A 126 3.73 -1.14 11.15
C ASN A 126 3.32 -2.14 12.22
N GLU A 127 2.01 -2.36 12.37
CA GLU A 127 1.45 -3.33 13.30
C GLU A 127 1.87 -4.76 12.98
N ALA A 128 2.00 -5.13 11.70
CA ALA A 128 2.56 -6.41 11.30
C ALA A 128 4.05 -6.50 11.63
N ALA A 129 4.84 -5.48 11.26
CA ALA A 129 6.29 -5.46 11.45
C ALA A 129 6.71 -5.60 12.92
N ILE A 130 6.04 -4.90 13.84
CA ILE A 130 6.33 -4.99 15.28
C ILE A 130 5.85 -6.29 15.94
N SER A 131 5.00 -7.06 15.25
CA SER A 131 4.47 -8.34 15.75
C SER A 131 5.28 -9.54 15.27
N LYS A 132 6.21 -9.34 14.33
CA LYS A 132 7.02 -10.41 13.77
C LYS A 132 7.90 -11.04 14.87
N PRO A 133 7.78 -12.36 15.13
CA PRO A 133 8.58 -13.05 16.13
C PRO A 133 10.07 -13.04 15.80
N GLY A 134 10.92 -13.02 16.85
CA GLY A 134 12.37 -13.18 16.71
C GLY A 134 13.14 -11.94 16.23
N SER A 135 12.45 -10.86 15.85
CA SER A 135 13.07 -9.57 15.51
C SER A 135 13.26 -8.70 16.75
N LYS A 136 14.37 -7.96 16.81
CA LYS A 136 14.50 -6.81 17.71
C LYS A 136 13.38 -5.81 17.38
N PHE A 137 12.74 -5.24 18.40
CA PHE A 137 11.78 -4.16 18.18
C PHE A 137 12.44 -3.02 17.39
N PRO A 138 11.91 -2.68 16.20
CA PRO A 138 12.47 -1.60 15.42
C PRO A 138 12.18 -0.26 16.10
N THR A 139 13.14 0.65 16.04
CA THR A 139 12.93 2.05 16.39
C THR A 139 11.93 2.69 15.42
N PRO A 140 11.29 3.81 15.80
CA PRO A 140 10.39 4.53 14.89
C PRO A 140 11.04 4.90 13.56
N GLN A 141 12.33 5.24 13.57
CA GLN A 141 13.06 5.58 12.35
C GLN A 141 13.33 4.35 11.47
N GLU A 142 13.70 3.22 12.06
CA GLU A 142 13.88 1.96 11.30
C GLU A 142 12.57 1.49 10.64
N LEU A 143 11.43 1.66 11.31
CA LEU A 143 10.11 1.37 10.70
C LEU A 143 9.82 2.29 9.51
N LEU A 144 10.11 3.60 9.64
CA LEU A 144 9.92 4.55 8.54
C LEU A 144 10.83 4.22 7.36
N ASP A 145 12.11 3.96 7.61
CA ASP A 145 13.06 3.64 6.55
C ASP A 145 12.70 2.32 5.87
N TRP A 146 12.32 1.28 6.62
CA TRP A 146 11.81 0.03 6.05
C TRP A 146 10.57 0.28 5.19
N PHE A 147 9.53 0.91 5.73
CA PHE A 147 8.29 1.12 5.00
C PHE A 147 8.52 1.93 3.72
N PHE A 148 9.15 3.09 3.79
CA PHE A 148 9.26 4.00 2.65
C PHE A 148 10.37 3.66 1.65
N LEU A 149 11.38 2.87 2.03
CA LEU A 149 12.52 2.57 1.16
C LEU A 149 12.59 1.11 0.71
N GLU A 150 11.86 0.20 1.35
CA GLU A 150 11.94 -1.25 1.05
C GLU A 150 10.62 -1.85 0.59
N THR A 151 9.50 -1.17 0.79
CA THR A 151 8.17 -1.71 0.43
C THR A 151 7.64 -1.11 -0.86
N VAL A 152 6.86 -1.89 -1.60
CA VAL A 152 6.10 -1.42 -2.75
C VAL A 152 5.03 -0.42 -2.31
N ALA A 153 4.40 -0.63 -1.14
CA ALA A 153 3.47 0.33 -0.57
C ALA A 153 4.10 1.71 -0.33
N GLY A 154 5.34 1.75 0.18
CA GLY A 154 6.11 2.96 0.37
C GLY A 154 6.34 3.73 -0.93
N GLU A 155 6.69 3.03 -2.02
CA GLU A 155 6.82 3.61 -3.35
C GLU A 155 5.51 4.27 -3.82
N VAL A 156 4.39 3.56 -3.65
CA VAL A 156 3.06 4.04 -4.03
C VAL A 156 2.68 5.29 -3.25
N PHE A 157 3.07 5.41 -1.97
CA PHE A 157 2.84 6.63 -1.20
C PHE A 157 3.56 7.85 -1.82
N TYR A 158 4.78 7.67 -2.34
CA TYR A 158 5.44 8.75 -3.08
C TYR A 158 4.70 9.12 -4.35
N GLN A 159 4.26 8.14 -5.16
CA GLN A 159 3.52 8.39 -6.40
C GLN A 159 2.19 9.13 -6.14
N VAL A 160 1.44 8.69 -5.12
CA VAL A 160 0.20 9.37 -4.67
C VAL A 160 0.52 10.81 -4.27
N ARG A 161 1.56 11.01 -3.44
CA ARG A 161 1.96 12.36 -3.00
C ARG A 161 2.35 13.24 -4.19
N GLU A 162 3.11 12.72 -5.15
CA GLU A 162 3.59 13.47 -6.30
C GLU A 162 2.44 13.96 -7.19
N LYS A 163 1.45 13.12 -7.46
CA LYS A 163 0.25 13.54 -8.20
C LYS A 163 -0.55 14.61 -7.46
N LEU A 164 -0.76 14.44 -6.15
CA LEU A 164 -1.45 15.45 -5.34
C LEU A 164 -0.67 16.76 -5.33
N LEU A 165 0.65 16.69 -5.12
CA LEU A 165 1.53 17.86 -5.09
C LEU A 165 1.55 18.59 -6.44
N ALA A 166 1.55 17.85 -7.55
CA ALA A 166 1.49 18.41 -8.89
C ALA A 166 0.19 19.20 -9.13
N ALA A 167 -0.95 18.63 -8.73
CA ALA A 167 -2.23 19.32 -8.80
C ALA A 167 -2.25 20.58 -7.91
N ASP A 168 -1.71 20.47 -6.71
CA ASP A 168 -1.60 21.55 -5.74
C ASP A 168 -0.76 22.73 -6.27
N MET A 169 0.43 22.44 -6.80
CA MET A 169 1.31 23.43 -7.43
C MET A 169 0.59 24.15 -8.58
N LEU A 170 -0.03 23.40 -9.50
CA LEU A 170 -0.74 23.99 -10.65
C LEU A 170 -1.88 24.92 -10.22
N VAL A 171 -2.66 24.54 -9.20
CA VAL A 171 -3.74 25.37 -8.66
C VAL A 171 -3.19 26.66 -8.03
N LEU A 172 -2.10 26.57 -7.27
CA LEU A 172 -1.50 27.75 -6.63
C LEU A 172 -0.83 28.68 -7.65
N THR A 173 -0.12 28.13 -8.64
CA THR A 173 0.42 28.91 -9.77
C THR A 173 -0.71 29.61 -10.54
N ALA A 174 -1.81 28.92 -10.83
CA ALA A 174 -2.97 29.51 -11.50
C ALA A 174 -3.65 30.63 -10.70
N LYS A 175 -3.49 30.64 -9.37
CA LYS A 175 -3.93 31.73 -8.49
C LYS A 175 -2.95 32.91 -8.43
N GLY A 176 -1.84 32.85 -9.15
CA GLY A 176 -0.85 33.92 -9.22
C GLY A 176 0.13 33.94 -8.03
N LEU A 177 0.32 32.81 -7.34
CA LEU A 177 1.37 32.72 -6.33
C LEU A 177 2.74 32.54 -6.98
N GLU A 178 3.74 33.19 -6.39
CA GLU A 178 5.15 33.03 -6.73
C GLU A 178 5.71 31.72 -6.16
N ASP A 179 6.74 31.17 -6.82
CA ASP A 179 7.33 29.86 -6.47
C ASP A 179 7.77 29.75 -5.00
N ASP A 180 8.39 30.79 -4.44
CA ASP A 180 8.81 30.82 -3.03
C ASP A 180 7.61 30.76 -2.07
N GLU A 181 6.46 31.38 -2.43
CA GLU A 181 5.24 31.31 -1.62
C GLU A 181 4.60 29.91 -1.72
N ILE A 182 4.65 29.29 -2.89
CA ILE A 182 4.17 27.93 -3.11
C ILE A 182 5.00 26.94 -2.30
N ASP A 183 6.34 27.06 -2.30
CA ASP A 183 7.23 26.21 -1.50
C ASP A 183 6.89 26.28 -0.01
N VAL A 184 6.69 27.49 0.53
CA VAL A 184 6.28 27.68 1.93
C VAL A 184 4.90 27.06 2.18
N ARG A 185 3.92 27.34 1.31
CA ARG A 185 2.54 26.84 1.46
C ARG A 185 2.40 25.34 1.30
N LEU A 186 3.35 24.69 0.63
CA LEU A 186 3.36 23.25 0.43
C LEU A 186 4.43 22.54 1.29
N SER A 187 5.10 23.27 2.19
CA SER A 187 6.18 22.74 3.05
C SER A 187 7.24 21.99 2.25
N LEU A 188 7.75 22.64 1.20
CA LEU A 188 8.81 22.15 0.32
C LEU A 188 10.12 22.86 0.62
N ALA A 189 11.23 22.23 0.21
CA ALA A 189 12.52 22.91 0.18
C ALA A 189 12.49 24.09 -0.80
N LYS A 190 13.22 25.16 -0.48
CA LYS A 190 13.29 26.35 -1.32
C LYS A 190 13.79 26.01 -2.73
N GLY A 191 13.09 26.51 -3.75
CA GLY A 191 13.38 26.29 -5.17
C GLY A 191 12.74 25.03 -5.75
N THR A 192 11.96 24.28 -4.96
CA THR A 192 11.34 23.02 -5.42
C THR A 192 10.27 23.30 -6.47
N THR A 193 9.42 24.31 -6.26
CA THR A 193 8.36 24.68 -7.20
C THR A 193 8.94 25.14 -8.53
N ALA A 194 9.95 26.01 -8.50
CA ALA A 194 10.65 26.46 -9.70
C ALA A 194 11.27 25.30 -10.50
N ALA A 195 11.85 24.32 -9.82
CA ALA A 195 12.44 23.15 -10.46
C ALA A 195 11.39 22.21 -11.08
N LYS A 196 10.25 22.02 -10.40
CA LYS A 196 9.19 21.08 -10.85
C LYS A 196 8.22 21.69 -11.86
N SER A 197 7.97 23.00 -11.81
CA SER A 197 6.95 23.69 -12.63
C SER A 197 7.13 23.52 -14.14
N VAL A 198 8.39 23.44 -14.61
CA VAL A 198 8.76 23.29 -16.03
C VAL A 198 8.18 22.01 -16.68
N GLY A 199 7.90 20.97 -15.89
CA GLY A 199 7.37 19.69 -16.36
C GLY A 199 5.89 19.43 -16.04
N LEU A 200 5.30 20.14 -15.08
CA LEU A 200 3.97 19.80 -14.52
C LEU A 200 2.86 19.74 -15.57
N LEU A 201 2.82 20.70 -16.51
CA LEU A 201 1.80 20.76 -17.56
C LEU A 201 1.96 19.67 -18.64
N LYS A 202 3.14 19.05 -18.74
CA LYS A 202 3.42 17.98 -19.70
C LYS A 202 3.23 16.59 -19.09
N SER A 203 3.14 16.50 -17.76
CA SER A 203 2.95 15.24 -17.06
C SER A 203 1.52 14.73 -17.26
N PRO A 204 1.32 13.55 -17.91
CA PRO A 204 -0.01 12.98 -18.14
C PRO A 204 -0.74 12.56 -16.87
N GLY A 205 -0.13 12.74 -15.69
CA GLY A 205 -0.61 12.21 -14.43
C GLY A 205 -1.69 13.02 -13.70
N VAL A 206 -1.92 14.28 -14.06
CA VAL A 206 -2.89 15.15 -13.36
C VAL A 206 -4.16 15.31 -14.18
N LYS A 207 -5.19 14.52 -13.86
CA LYS A 207 -6.50 14.59 -14.52
C LYS A 207 -7.20 15.93 -14.21
N ARG A 208 -8.00 16.42 -15.16
CA ARG A 208 -8.81 17.66 -15.02
C ARG A 208 -9.70 17.62 -13.76
N GLU A 209 -10.26 16.46 -13.46
CA GLU A 209 -11.09 16.25 -12.27
C GLU A 209 -10.29 16.46 -10.98
N LEU A 210 -9.06 15.94 -10.90
CA LEU A 210 -8.17 16.16 -9.76
C LEU A 210 -7.84 17.64 -9.60
N LEU A 211 -7.56 18.36 -10.70
CA LEU A 211 -7.35 19.82 -10.65
C LEU A 211 -8.56 20.56 -10.11
N GLN A 212 -9.76 20.20 -10.55
CA GLN A 212 -11.00 20.80 -10.07
C GLN A 212 -11.18 20.54 -8.56
N LYS A 213 -10.99 19.29 -8.12
CA LYS A 213 -11.06 18.92 -6.70
C LYS A 213 -10.02 19.63 -5.86
N SER A 214 -8.76 19.70 -6.31
CA SER A 214 -7.73 20.49 -5.65
C SER A 214 -8.14 21.95 -5.58
N ALA A 215 -8.64 22.56 -6.66
CA ALA A 215 -9.09 23.95 -6.66
C ALA A 215 -10.25 24.23 -5.68
N GLU A 216 -11.21 23.30 -5.55
CA GLU A 216 -12.32 23.35 -4.58
C GLU A 216 -11.81 23.29 -3.14
N VAL A 217 -10.83 22.42 -2.86
CA VAL A 217 -10.25 22.22 -1.52
C VAL A 217 -9.31 23.35 -1.12
N PHE A 218 -8.57 23.95 -2.06
CA PHE A 218 -7.81 25.17 -1.83
C PHE A 218 -8.75 26.38 -1.74
N GLN A 219 -9.50 26.52 -0.66
CA GLN A 219 -10.04 27.81 -0.29
C GLN A 219 -8.92 28.64 0.36
N ALA A 220 -8.82 29.93 0.03
CA ALA A 220 -7.68 30.81 0.35
C ALA A 220 -7.28 30.88 1.85
N ASN A 221 -8.15 30.38 2.75
CA ASN A 221 -7.98 30.44 4.19
C ASN A 221 -7.62 29.09 4.85
N GLN A 222 -7.42 28.01 4.08
CA GLN A 222 -6.94 26.73 4.64
C GLN A 222 -5.70 26.23 3.91
N PRO A 223 -4.57 26.02 4.61
CA PRO A 223 -3.43 25.33 4.01
C PRO A 223 -3.87 23.90 3.69
N ASN A 224 -3.86 23.54 2.40
CA ASN A 224 -4.18 22.20 1.97
C ASN A 224 -3.17 21.21 2.61
N ARG A 225 -3.70 20.26 3.38
CA ARG A 225 -2.90 19.25 4.11
C ARG A 225 -2.93 17.88 3.45
N LEU A 226 -3.53 17.75 2.27
CA LEU A 226 -3.78 16.45 1.64
C LEU A 226 -2.46 15.75 1.26
N SER A 227 -1.58 16.44 0.52
CA SER A 227 -0.25 15.92 0.17
C SER A 227 0.71 15.84 1.37
N TRP A 228 0.43 16.56 2.45
CA TRP A 228 1.29 16.67 3.64
C TRP A 228 1.25 15.48 4.58
N THR A 229 0.35 14.54 4.39
CA THR A 229 0.20 13.43 5.35
C THR A 229 0.49 12.06 4.75
N ILE A 230 0.53 12.01 3.42
CA ILE A 230 0.91 10.82 2.67
C ILE A 230 2.36 10.41 2.98
N VAL A 231 3.32 11.34 2.95
CA VAL A 231 4.73 11.06 3.27
C VAL A 231 5.19 12.00 4.41
N PRO A 232 5.71 11.47 5.53
CA PRO A 232 6.26 12.28 6.63
C PRO A 232 7.41 13.16 6.17
N ILE A 233 7.58 14.34 6.79
CA ILE A 233 8.66 15.29 6.44
C ILE A 233 10.04 14.61 6.46
N ALA A 234 10.29 13.76 7.47
CA ALA A 234 11.53 13.01 7.61
C ALA A 234 11.85 12.05 6.43
N MET A 235 10.89 11.78 5.55
CA MET A 235 11.02 10.90 4.39
C MET A 235 10.89 11.62 3.03
N ARG A 236 10.51 12.91 3.00
CA ARG A 236 10.25 13.61 1.73
C ARG A 236 11.51 13.96 0.95
N ASP A 237 12.48 14.57 1.63
CA ASP A 237 13.60 15.24 0.97
C ASP A 237 14.88 14.38 0.99
N CYS A 238 14.89 13.30 1.75
CA CYS A 238 16.04 12.40 1.86
C CYS A 238 15.85 11.09 1.10
N ARG A 239 14.82 10.94 0.26
CA ARG A 239 14.56 9.65 -0.43
C ARG A 239 15.76 9.26 -1.30
N ASP A 240 16.16 10.13 -2.23
CA ASP A 240 17.27 9.86 -3.13
C ASP A 240 18.60 9.72 -2.36
N GLU A 241 18.82 10.58 -1.36
CA GLU A 241 20.00 10.51 -0.48
C GLU A 241 20.08 9.21 0.32
N ARG A 242 18.94 8.73 0.86
CA ARG A 242 18.88 7.50 1.67
C ARG A 242 18.90 6.24 0.82
N VAL A 243 18.29 6.27 -0.38
CA VAL A 243 18.44 5.21 -1.37
C VAL A 243 19.91 5.08 -1.78
N ALA A 244 20.59 6.21 -2.04
CA ALA A 244 22.02 6.23 -2.35
C ALA A 244 22.89 5.72 -1.17
N ALA A 245 22.68 6.25 0.04
CA ALA A 245 23.43 5.84 1.23
C ALA A 245 23.28 4.34 1.56
N ARG A 246 22.11 3.76 1.32
CA ARG A 246 21.88 2.31 1.50
C ARG A 246 22.52 1.46 0.41
N ALA A 247 22.52 1.92 -0.84
CA ALA A 247 23.22 1.24 -1.94
C ALA A 247 24.75 1.22 -1.71
N GLU A 248 25.28 2.18 -0.94
CA GLU A 248 26.67 2.20 -0.49
C GLU A 248 26.92 1.28 0.71
N ALA A 249 26.02 1.25 1.70
CA ALA A 249 26.13 0.40 2.88
C ALA A 249 26.00 -1.11 2.58
N GLY A 250 25.24 -1.51 1.56
CA GLY A 250 25.09 -2.91 1.13
C GLY A 250 26.24 -3.48 0.31
N LYS A 251 27.28 -2.69 0.02
CA LYS A 251 28.50 -3.11 -0.70
C LYS A 251 29.68 -3.44 0.23
N GLY A 252 29.50 -3.31 1.53
CA GLY A 252 30.51 -3.54 2.58
C GLY A 252 30.46 -4.93 3.19
#